data_AF-M7XJK2-F1
#
_entry.id   AF-M7XJK2-F1
#
_cell.length_a   1.000
_cell.length_b   1.000
_cell.length_c   1.000
_cell.angle_alpha   90.00
_cell.angle_beta   90.00
_cell.angle_gamma   90.00
#
_symmetry.space_group_name_H-M   'P 1'
#
loop_
_entity.id
_entity.type
_entity.pdbx_description
1 polymer ?
#
loop_
_entity_poly.entity_id
_entity_poly.type
_entity_poly.pdbx_seq_one_letter_code
_entity_poly.pdbx_strand_id
1 'polypeptide(L)'
;MKAYLISFLLFFGLIESHQTRALGAADWVAQNKPSNVPVEDFSSFDFVSQWEQSHALFRKLVTKLGKDYKKYKGHPRFLKSLYYRTEMYLLEEYQQYSLLEDVMQEGKFDCVSGSLLLASLLDRFEIPYSIMETSHHVFVIVEQGGEEIILESTGGIDGFISGSAEVKNYLSVFGPDKTPNLNLNPRLRELESILNPSIYREISISQLKGLEHFNRAIFYNNEGNLTDAIEQLDEAKRYYPCDRVLAMENLLKNHRILAENE
;
A
#
# COMPACT_ATOMS: atom_id res chain seq x y z
N MET A 1 -0.37 26.13 24.16
CA MET A 1 -0.16 24.92 23.35
C MET A 1 -0.49 25.24 21.90
N LYS A 2 0.53 25.40 21.05
CA LYS A 2 0.34 25.51 19.61
C LYS A 2 0.41 24.09 19.05
N ALA A 3 -0.68 23.60 18.48
CA ALA A 3 -0.69 22.37 17.70
C ALA A 3 0.23 22.58 16.48
N TYR A 4 1.30 21.81 16.38
CA TYR A 4 2.06 21.70 15.14
C TYR A 4 1.28 20.78 14.21
N LEU A 5 0.35 21.36 13.43
CA LEU A 5 -0.26 20.70 12.29
C LEU A 5 0.85 20.39 11.28
N ILE A 6 1.29 19.13 11.19
CA ILE A 6 1.92 18.62 9.96
C ILE A 6 0.76 18.16 9.08
N SER A 7 0.15 19.12 8.39
CA SER A 7 -0.91 18.85 7.41
C SER A 7 -0.24 18.36 6.12
N PHE A 8 -0.29 17.06 5.85
CA PHE A 8 0.04 16.51 4.53
C PHE A 8 -1.21 16.63 3.66
N LEU A 9 -1.26 17.65 2.81
CA LEU A 9 -2.35 17.90 1.87
C LEU A 9 -1.78 18.34 0.52
N LEU A 10 -2.57 18.01 -0.53
CA LEU A 10 -2.60 18.52 -1.92
C LEU A 10 -1.86 17.68 -2.98
N PHE A 11 -2.34 17.48 -4.21
CA PHE A 11 -3.62 17.60 -4.93
C PHE A 11 -3.33 17.12 -6.37
N PHE A 12 -4.31 16.56 -7.09
CA PHE A 12 -4.17 16.15 -8.51
C PHE A 12 -3.87 17.34 -9.44
N GLY A 13 -3.04 17.12 -10.48
CA GLY A 13 -2.83 18.07 -11.58
C GLY A 13 -2.32 17.40 -12.87
N LEU A 14 -3.12 17.50 -13.94
CA LEU A 14 -2.76 17.16 -15.33
C LEU A 14 -1.61 18.05 -15.86
N ILE A 15 -0.78 17.52 -16.78
CA ILE A 15 -0.43 18.08 -18.12
C ILE A 15 0.72 17.26 -18.78
N GLU A 16 0.79 17.41 -20.10
CA GLU A 16 1.27 16.57 -21.20
C GLU A 16 2.75 16.13 -21.29
N SER A 17 2.90 15.19 -22.22
CA SER A 17 4.01 14.32 -22.61
C SER A 17 5.32 14.98 -23.04
N HIS A 18 6.42 14.27 -22.79
CA HIS A 18 7.42 14.01 -23.83
C HIS A 18 8.00 12.59 -23.71
N GLN A 19 8.21 11.96 -24.87
CA GLN A 19 8.70 10.59 -25.02
C GLN A 19 10.16 10.45 -24.56
N THR A 20 10.37 9.61 -23.56
CA THR A 20 11.65 8.92 -23.34
C THR A 20 11.39 7.43 -23.13
N ARG A 21 12.34 6.63 -23.58
CA ARG A 21 12.25 5.18 -23.77
C ARG A 21 12.12 4.49 -22.40
N ALA A 22 10.93 3.98 -22.08
CA ALA A 22 10.66 3.27 -20.83
C ALA A 22 11.47 1.96 -20.75
N LEU A 23 12.32 1.85 -19.72
CA LEU A 23 12.80 0.58 -19.22
C LEU A 23 11.63 -0.16 -18.56
N GLY A 24 11.54 -1.48 -18.71
CA GLY A 24 10.47 -2.27 -18.11
C GLY A 24 10.55 -2.26 -16.59
N ALA A 25 9.41 -2.37 -15.90
CA ALA A 25 9.33 -2.41 -14.43
C ALA A 25 10.29 -3.45 -13.81
N ALA A 26 10.50 -4.57 -14.50
CA ALA A 26 11.43 -5.63 -14.10
C ALA A 26 12.90 -5.19 -14.00
N ASP A 27 13.38 -4.30 -14.89
CA ASP A 27 14.78 -3.84 -14.91
C ASP A 27 15.08 -2.86 -13.76
N TRP A 28 14.05 -2.18 -13.26
CA TRP A 28 14.17 -1.18 -12.20
C TRP A 28 14.06 -1.81 -10.79
N VAL A 29 13.18 -2.80 -10.62
CA VAL A 29 12.98 -3.52 -9.34
C VAL A 29 14.26 -4.21 -8.85
N ALA A 30 15.12 -4.66 -9.76
CA ALA A 30 16.39 -5.30 -9.42
C ALA A 30 17.38 -4.38 -8.65
N GLN A 31 17.21 -3.05 -8.72
CA GLN A 31 18.19 -2.08 -8.21
C GLN A 31 17.87 -1.54 -6.81
N ASN A 32 16.68 -1.79 -6.24
CA ASN A 32 16.22 -1.17 -4.99
C ASN A 32 15.67 -2.18 -3.97
N LYS A 33 16.47 -3.20 -3.62
CA LYS A 33 16.08 -4.18 -2.58
C LYS A 33 16.15 -3.57 -1.17
N PRO A 34 15.14 -3.76 -0.31
CA PRO A 34 15.14 -3.26 1.06
C PRO A 34 16.21 -3.93 1.94
N SER A 35 16.59 -3.25 3.03
CA SER A 35 17.67 -3.63 3.97
C SER A 35 17.48 -5.00 4.65
N ASN A 36 18.59 -5.70 4.92
CA ASN A 36 18.69 -7.04 5.56
C ASN A 36 18.30 -7.12 7.05
N VAL A 37 17.40 -6.28 7.56
CA VAL A 37 16.92 -6.38 8.94
C VAL A 37 15.94 -7.57 9.03
N PRO A 38 16.03 -8.46 10.05
CA PRO A 38 15.05 -9.52 10.24
C PRO A 38 13.65 -8.91 10.39
N VAL A 39 12.73 -9.34 9.53
CA VAL A 39 11.36 -8.85 9.50
C VAL A 39 10.46 -9.93 10.08
N GLU A 40 9.52 -9.55 10.94
CA GLU A 40 8.46 -10.45 11.40
C GLU A 40 7.58 -10.85 10.20
N ASP A 41 7.21 -12.12 10.12
CA ASP A 41 6.42 -12.61 9.00
C ASP A 41 4.92 -12.48 9.29
N PHE A 42 4.20 -11.80 8.40
CA PHE A 42 2.75 -11.73 8.47
C PHE A 42 2.16 -12.92 7.71
N SER A 43 1.48 -13.81 8.43
CA SER A 43 0.78 -14.96 7.85
C SER A 43 -0.60 -14.55 7.34
N SER A 44 -0.70 -14.23 6.05
CA SER A 44 -1.99 -14.01 5.38
C SER A 44 -2.90 -15.24 5.45
N PHE A 45 -2.32 -16.45 5.54
CA PHE A 45 -3.07 -17.70 5.70
C PHE A 45 -3.81 -17.78 7.03
N ASP A 46 -3.13 -17.50 8.15
CA ASP A 46 -3.75 -17.55 9.48
C ASP A 46 -4.87 -16.52 9.58
N PHE A 47 -4.59 -15.34 9.06
CA PHE A 47 -5.51 -14.25 8.95
C PHE A 47 -6.78 -14.61 8.13
N VAL A 48 -6.62 -15.11 6.91
CA VAL A 48 -7.73 -15.55 6.06
C VAL A 48 -8.53 -16.67 6.76
N SER A 49 -7.84 -17.61 7.40
CA SER A 49 -8.45 -18.75 8.09
C SER A 49 -9.28 -18.31 9.30
N GLN A 50 -8.79 -17.34 10.07
CA GLN A 50 -9.52 -16.77 11.21
C GLN A 50 -10.83 -16.12 10.74
N TRP A 51 -10.78 -15.33 9.67
CA TRP A 51 -11.95 -14.57 9.22
C TRP A 51 -12.95 -15.38 8.43
N GLU A 52 -12.51 -16.41 7.71
CA GLU A 52 -13.44 -17.38 7.14
C GLU A 52 -14.29 -18.06 8.23
N GLN A 53 -13.77 -18.16 9.46
CA GLN A 53 -14.50 -18.69 10.61
C GLN A 53 -15.36 -17.62 11.32
N SER A 54 -14.85 -16.41 11.52
CA SER A 54 -15.52 -15.38 12.32
C SER A 54 -16.42 -14.42 11.54
N HIS A 55 -16.18 -14.19 10.24
CA HIS A 55 -16.82 -13.11 9.48
C HIS A 55 -17.73 -13.62 8.34
N ALA A 56 -19.04 -13.37 8.46
CA ALA A 56 -20.05 -13.95 7.58
C ALA A 56 -19.97 -13.45 6.13
N LEU A 57 -19.70 -12.16 5.93
CA LEU A 57 -19.54 -11.57 4.59
C LEU A 57 -18.27 -12.10 3.91
N PHE A 58 -17.16 -12.18 4.65
CA PHE A 58 -15.90 -12.72 4.15
C PHE A 58 -16.05 -14.18 3.73
N ARG A 59 -16.66 -15.02 4.57
CA ARG A 59 -16.95 -16.43 4.24
C ARG A 59 -17.84 -16.56 2.99
N LYS A 60 -18.84 -15.68 2.84
CA LYS A 60 -19.71 -15.64 1.65
C LYS A 60 -18.92 -15.23 0.39
N LEU A 61 -18.03 -14.24 0.50
CA LEU A 61 -17.11 -13.84 -0.57
C LEU A 61 -16.23 -15.01 -0.99
N VAL A 62 -15.48 -15.58 -0.06
CA VAL A 62 -14.54 -16.69 -0.30
C VAL A 62 -15.26 -17.91 -0.89
N THR A 63 -16.46 -18.24 -0.44
CA THR A 63 -17.27 -19.32 -1.03
C THR A 63 -17.59 -19.07 -2.50
N LYS A 64 -17.93 -17.82 -2.86
CA LYS A 64 -18.20 -17.45 -4.26
C LYS A 64 -16.93 -17.47 -5.10
N LEU A 65 -15.85 -16.92 -4.58
CA LEU A 65 -14.54 -16.95 -5.23
C LEU A 65 -14.06 -18.38 -5.44
N GLY A 66 -14.24 -19.29 -4.48
CA GLY A 66 -13.88 -20.70 -4.64
C GLY A 66 -14.64 -21.39 -5.77
N LYS A 67 -15.90 -21.02 -6.03
CA LYS A 67 -16.67 -21.52 -7.18
C LYS A 67 -16.14 -20.93 -8.50
N ASP A 68 -15.85 -19.63 -8.52
CA ASP A 68 -15.32 -18.95 -9.70
C ASP A 68 -13.90 -19.42 -10.04
N TYR A 69 -13.06 -19.67 -9.03
CA TYR A 69 -11.71 -20.20 -9.18
C TYR A 69 -11.74 -21.57 -9.85
N LYS A 70 -12.58 -22.50 -9.37
CA LYS A 70 -12.75 -23.82 -10.01
C LYS A 70 -13.16 -23.73 -11.48
N LYS A 71 -13.90 -22.67 -11.86
CA LYS A 71 -14.42 -22.48 -13.22
C LYS A 71 -13.44 -21.73 -14.14
N TYR A 72 -12.65 -20.81 -13.59
CA TYR A 72 -11.85 -19.84 -14.35
C TYR A 72 -10.37 -19.83 -13.90
N LYS A 73 -9.87 -20.90 -13.28
CA LYS A 73 -8.48 -21.01 -12.82
C LYS A 73 -7.51 -20.68 -13.97
N GLY A 74 -6.56 -19.79 -13.70
CA GLY A 74 -5.56 -19.36 -14.70
C GLY A 74 -6.09 -18.36 -15.74
N HIS A 75 -7.36 -17.96 -15.69
CA HIS A 75 -7.98 -17.05 -16.65
C HIS A 75 -8.24 -15.67 -16.01
N PRO A 76 -7.96 -14.54 -16.70
CA PRO A 76 -8.18 -13.17 -16.17
C PRO A 76 -9.58 -12.88 -15.63
N ARG A 77 -10.57 -13.66 -16.09
CA ARG A 77 -11.95 -13.64 -15.61
C ARG A 77 -12.07 -13.99 -14.12
N PHE A 78 -11.20 -14.84 -13.60
CA PHE A 78 -11.14 -15.11 -12.17
C PHE A 78 -10.69 -13.86 -11.41
N LEU A 79 -9.60 -13.22 -11.82
CA LEU A 79 -9.10 -11.99 -11.20
C LEU A 79 -10.14 -10.87 -11.23
N LYS A 80 -10.84 -10.73 -12.35
CA LYS A 80 -11.96 -9.78 -12.47
C LYS A 80 -13.06 -10.08 -11.43
N SER A 81 -13.38 -11.36 -11.21
CA SER A 81 -14.35 -11.77 -10.18
C SER A 81 -13.83 -11.54 -8.77
N LEU A 82 -12.55 -11.84 -8.52
CA LEU A 82 -11.87 -11.58 -7.25
C LEU A 82 -11.99 -10.11 -6.89
N TYR A 83 -11.53 -9.23 -7.78
CA TYR A 83 -11.54 -7.79 -7.57
C TYR A 83 -12.96 -7.25 -7.28
N TYR A 84 -13.89 -7.39 -8.23
CA TYR A 84 -15.21 -6.75 -8.08
C TYR A 84 -16.06 -7.34 -6.96
N ARG A 85 -15.88 -8.61 -6.61
CA ARG A 85 -16.58 -9.17 -5.46
C ARG A 85 -15.95 -8.70 -4.16
N THR A 86 -14.63 -8.55 -4.08
CA THR A 86 -13.99 -7.98 -2.89
C THR A 86 -14.49 -6.56 -2.65
N GLU A 87 -14.42 -5.70 -3.68
CA GLU A 87 -14.97 -4.33 -3.63
C GLU A 87 -16.41 -4.33 -3.11
N MET A 88 -17.30 -5.07 -3.78
CA MET A 88 -18.72 -5.11 -3.45
C MET A 88 -19.05 -5.67 -2.05
N TYR A 89 -18.21 -6.55 -1.49
CA TYR A 89 -18.53 -7.25 -0.24
C TYR A 89 -17.88 -6.64 0.99
N LEU A 90 -16.74 -5.96 0.83
CA LEU A 90 -15.87 -5.62 1.96
C LEU A 90 -15.31 -4.19 1.90
N LEU A 91 -15.36 -3.50 0.75
CA LEU A 91 -14.78 -2.17 0.59
C LEU A 91 -15.92 -1.16 0.38
N GLU A 92 -16.46 -0.65 1.49
CA GLU A 92 -17.66 0.19 1.51
C GLU A 92 -17.31 1.68 1.49
N GLU A 93 -16.41 2.12 2.38
CA GLU A 93 -16.07 3.53 2.56
C GLU A 93 -14.56 3.74 2.57
N TYR A 94 -14.06 4.65 1.73
CA TYR A 94 -12.67 5.06 1.79
C TYR A 94 -12.41 5.92 3.04
N GLN A 95 -11.54 5.46 3.92
CA GLN A 95 -11.10 6.17 5.11
C GLN A 95 -9.58 6.01 5.28
N GLN A 96 -8.86 7.12 5.30
CA GLN A 96 -7.41 7.10 5.47
C GLN A 96 -7.00 6.46 6.80
N TYR A 97 -5.85 5.78 6.79
CA TYR A 97 -5.26 5.13 7.95
C TYR A 97 -6.09 3.96 8.50
N SER A 98 -7.01 3.42 7.69
CA SER A 98 -7.78 2.23 8.05
C SER A 98 -6.89 1.02 8.18
N LEU A 99 -7.13 0.22 9.22
CA LEU A 99 -6.54 -1.10 9.37
C LEU A 99 -7.42 -2.13 8.68
N LEU A 100 -6.84 -3.29 8.42
CA LEU A 100 -7.51 -4.46 7.90
C LEU A 100 -8.70 -4.88 8.77
N GLU A 101 -8.60 -4.73 10.09
CA GLU A 101 -9.70 -4.95 11.03
C GLU A 101 -10.89 -4.00 10.78
N ASP A 102 -10.62 -2.74 10.42
CA ASP A 102 -11.67 -1.75 10.07
C ASP A 102 -12.39 -2.17 8.79
N VAL A 103 -11.66 -2.75 7.82
CA VAL A 103 -12.24 -3.27 6.58
C VAL A 103 -13.27 -4.35 6.89
N MET A 104 -12.97 -5.25 7.83
CA MET A 104 -13.90 -6.32 8.17
C MET A 104 -15.08 -5.86 9.02
N GLN A 105 -14.84 -5.01 10.00
CA GLN A 105 -15.86 -4.63 10.96
C GLN A 105 -16.82 -3.58 10.39
N GLU A 106 -16.28 -2.64 9.62
CA GLU A 106 -16.97 -1.42 9.21
C GLU A 106 -16.96 -1.20 7.69
N GLY A 107 -16.25 -2.04 6.92
CA GLY A 107 -16.09 -1.84 5.48
C GLY A 107 -15.20 -0.64 5.13
N LYS A 108 -14.48 -0.07 6.12
CA LYS A 108 -13.64 1.11 5.95
C LYS A 108 -12.24 0.72 5.53
N PHE A 109 -11.74 1.34 4.46
CA PHE A 109 -10.48 0.95 3.85
C PHE A 109 -9.69 2.14 3.30
N ASP A 110 -8.39 1.94 3.11
CA ASP A 110 -7.53 2.79 2.29
C ASP A 110 -6.74 1.97 1.26
N CYS A 111 -5.78 2.59 0.58
CA CYS A 111 -4.95 1.90 -0.40
C CYS A 111 -4.14 0.76 0.21
N VAL A 112 -3.70 0.90 1.48
CA VAL A 112 -2.87 -0.09 2.15
C VAL A 112 -3.69 -1.28 2.62
N SER A 113 -4.73 -1.03 3.43
CA SER A 113 -5.61 -2.08 3.94
C SER A 113 -6.39 -2.79 2.81
N GLY A 114 -6.81 -2.06 1.78
CA GLY A 114 -7.44 -2.63 0.59
C GLY A 114 -6.48 -3.52 -0.22
N SER A 115 -5.24 -3.07 -0.47
CA SER A 115 -4.22 -3.88 -1.14
C SER A 115 -3.85 -5.12 -0.32
N LEU A 116 -3.82 -5.00 1.02
CA LEU A 116 -3.51 -6.10 1.92
C LEU A 116 -4.59 -7.17 1.90
N LEU A 117 -5.86 -6.77 1.82
CA LEU A 117 -6.98 -7.69 1.60
C LEU A 117 -6.89 -8.41 0.25
N LEU A 118 -6.61 -7.68 -0.83
CA LEU A 118 -6.47 -8.26 -2.17
C LEU A 118 -5.31 -9.27 -2.22
N ALA A 119 -4.14 -8.89 -1.70
CA ALA A 119 -2.95 -9.75 -1.62
C ALA A 119 -3.24 -11.02 -0.79
N SER A 120 -3.91 -10.89 0.36
CA SER A 120 -4.31 -12.05 1.19
C SER A 120 -5.26 -13.01 0.47
N LEU A 121 -6.18 -12.49 -0.35
CA LEU A 121 -7.06 -13.32 -1.17
C LEU A 121 -6.29 -14.01 -2.31
N LEU A 122 -5.30 -13.34 -2.91
CA LEU A 122 -4.46 -13.93 -3.95
C LEU A 122 -3.59 -15.06 -3.40
N ASP A 123 -2.98 -14.87 -2.22
CA ASP A 123 -2.25 -15.92 -1.49
C ASP A 123 -3.12 -17.16 -1.28
N ARG A 124 -4.36 -16.97 -0.81
CA ARG A 124 -5.32 -18.07 -0.60
C ARG A 124 -5.55 -18.91 -1.86
N PHE A 125 -5.58 -18.27 -3.03
CA PHE A 125 -5.83 -18.94 -4.31
C PHE A 125 -4.53 -19.35 -5.04
N GLU A 126 -3.38 -19.22 -4.37
CA GLU A 126 -2.05 -19.54 -4.88
C GLU A 126 -1.76 -18.79 -6.19
N ILE A 127 -2.14 -17.52 -6.25
CA ILE A 127 -1.89 -16.66 -7.41
C ILE A 127 -0.70 -15.76 -7.10
N PRO A 128 0.41 -15.87 -7.87
CA PRO A 128 1.55 -14.98 -7.71
C PRO A 128 1.15 -13.51 -7.96
N TYR A 129 1.69 -12.61 -7.16
CA TYR A 129 1.48 -11.18 -7.29
C TYR A 129 2.71 -10.40 -6.81
N SER A 130 2.75 -9.13 -7.18
CA SER A 130 3.70 -8.14 -6.68
C SER A 130 2.94 -6.99 -6.03
N ILE A 131 3.37 -6.53 -4.86
CA ILE A 131 2.83 -5.32 -4.22
C ILE A 131 3.78 -4.17 -4.54
N MET A 132 3.27 -3.13 -5.18
CA MET A 132 4.08 -1.97 -5.56
C MET A 132 3.81 -0.80 -4.62
N GLU A 133 4.80 -0.46 -3.82
CA GLU A 133 4.82 0.74 -3.00
C GLU A 133 5.33 1.92 -3.82
N THR A 134 4.67 3.06 -3.69
CA THR A 134 5.10 4.35 -4.21
C THR A 134 5.18 5.39 -3.08
N SER A 135 5.63 6.62 -3.37
CA SER A 135 5.73 7.68 -2.34
C SER A 135 4.41 7.92 -1.59
N HIS A 136 3.27 7.83 -2.28
CA HIS A 136 1.97 8.19 -1.71
C HIS A 136 0.86 7.16 -1.99
N HIS A 137 1.22 6.00 -2.54
CA HIS A 137 0.24 5.02 -3.00
C HIS A 137 0.77 3.60 -2.99
N VAL A 138 -0.12 2.61 -2.96
CA VAL A 138 0.22 1.20 -3.10
C VAL A 138 -0.85 0.48 -3.90
N PHE A 139 -0.43 -0.48 -4.72
CA PHE A 139 -1.32 -1.29 -5.56
C PHE A 139 -0.74 -2.68 -5.78
N VAL A 140 -1.57 -3.61 -6.29
CA VAL A 140 -1.16 -5.00 -6.54
C VAL A 140 -1.09 -5.25 -8.05
N ILE A 141 -0.02 -5.91 -8.50
CA ILE A 141 0.15 -6.40 -9.87
C ILE A 141 0.02 -7.92 -9.88
N VAL A 142 -0.71 -8.45 -10.86
CA VAL A 142 -0.84 -9.89 -11.11
C VAL A 142 -0.55 -10.19 -12.57
N GLU A 143 0.26 -11.20 -12.84
CA GLU A 143 0.44 -11.73 -14.20
C GLU A 143 -0.46 -12.97 -14.38
N GLN A 144 -1.35 -12.94 -15.38
CA GLN A 144 -2.18 -14.10 -15.70
C GLN A 144 -2.51 -14.17 -17.19
N GLY A 145 -2.24 -15.33 -17.79
CA GLY A 145 -2.49 -15.53 -19.21
C GLY A 145 -1.56 -14.73 -20.13
N GLY A 146 -0.38 -14.33 -19.63
CA GLY A 146 0.56 -13.47 -20.36
C GLY A 146 0.20 -11.98 -20.35
N GLU A 147 -0.80 -11.60 -19.55
CA GLU A 147 -1.20 -10.21 -19.35
C GLU A 147 -0.86 -9.77 -17.93
N GLU A 148 -0.26 -8.58 -17.82
CA GLU A 148 -0.12 -7.86 -16.55
C GLU A 148 -1.46 -7.16 -16.24
N ILE A 149 -1.92 -7.29 -15.00
CA ILE A 149 -3.19 -6.74 -14.52
C ILE A 149 -2.91 -6.03 -13.19
N ILE A 150 -3.39 -4.80 -13.07
CA ILE A 150 -3.29 -4.02 -11.82
C ILE A 150 -4.63 -4.09 -11.09
N LEU A 151 -4.55 -4.35 -9.79
CA LEU A 151 -5.65 -4.30 -8.84
C LEU A 151 -5.43 -3.09 -7.92
N GLU A 152 -6.18 -2.03 -8.19
CA GLU A 152 -6.19 -0.76 -7.49
C GLU A 152 -7.39 -0.73 -6.54
N SER A 153 -7.16 -0.96 -5.24
CA SER A 153 -8.26 -1.05 -4.26
C SER A 153 -9.03 0.25 -4.08
N THR A 154 -8.46 1.41 -4.45
CA THR A 154 -9.13 2.71 -4.30
C THR A 154 -9.83 3.19 -5.59
N GLY A 155 -9.74 2.40 -6.66
CA GLY A 155 -10.25 2.75 -7.99
C GLY A 155 -11.72 2.38 -8.21
N GLY A 156 -12.36 1.71 -7.24
CA GLY A 156 -13.75 1.28 -7.34
C GLY A 156 -14.00 0.44 -8.60
N ILE A 157 -14.91 0.88 -9.48
CA ILE A 157 -15.22 0.10 -10.70
C ILE A 157 -14.05 0.07 -11.71
N ASP A 158 -13.18 1.09 -11.68
CA ASP A 158 -12.09 1.31 -12.63
C ASP A 158 -10.75 0.77 -12.12
N GLY A 159 -10.69 0.25 -10.88
CA GLY A 159 -9.44 -0.23 -10.31
C GLY A 159 -9.06 -1.66 -10.73
N PHE A 160 -9.86 -2.33 -11.56
CA PHE A 160 -9.40 -3.50 -12.33
C PHE A 160 -8.81 -3.02 -13.66
N ILE A 161 -7.50 -2.83 -13.71
CA ILE A 161 -6.83 -2.26 -14.87
C ILE A 161 -6.13 -3.39 -15.63
N SER A 162 -6.62 -3.65 -16.84
CA SER A 162 -6.10 -4.69 -17.74
C SER A 162 -5.91 -4.12 -19.14
N GLY A 163 -5.00 -4.69 -19.91
CA GLY A 163 -4.64 -4.21 -21.23
C GLY A 163 -3.31 -3.45 -21.19
N SER A 164 -2.43 -3.79 -22.12
CA SER A 164 -1.04 -3.31 -22.10
C SER A 164 -0.91 -1.78 -22.16
N ALA A 165 -1.83 -1.09 -22.84
CA ALA A 165 -1.80 0.37 -22.95
C ALA A 165 -2.27 1.04 -21.66
N GLU A 166 -3.35 0.52 -21.06
CA GLU A 166 -3.96 1.00 -19.83
C GLU A 166 -3.02 0.81 -18.65
N VAL A 167 -2.44 -0.39 -18.52
CA VAL A 167 -1.44 -0.73 -17.51
C VAL A 167 -0.22 0.18 -17.64
N LYS A 168 0.34 0.32 -18.85
CA LYS A 168 1.47 1.22 -19.09
C LYS A 168 1.14 2.67 -18.74
N ASN A 169 -0.07 3.13 -19.07
CA ASN A 169 -0.51 4.49 -18.76
C ASN A 169 -0.60 4.70 -17.25
N TYR A 170 -1.20 3.76 -16.53
CA TYR A 170 -1.28 3.80 -15.07
C TYR A 170 0.11 3.83 -14.42
N LEU A 171 1.00 2.91 -14.80
CA LEU A 171 2.37 2.83 -14.26
C LEU A 171 3.20 4.08 -14.58
N SER A 172 2.92 4.77 -15.69
CA SER A 172 3.63 6.00 -16.07
C SER A 172 3.50 7.12 -15.04
N VAL A 173 2.50 7.07 -14.14
CA VAL A 173 2.28 8.08 -13.09
C VAL A 173 3.26 7.93 -11.93
N PHE A 174 3.83 6.74 -11.72
CA PHE A 174 4.63 6.42 -10.53
C PHE A 174 6.13 6.26 -10.82
N GLY A 175 6.56 6.46 -12.06
CA GLY A 175 7.95 6.25 -12.46
C GLY A 175 8.95 7.15 -11.73
N PRO A 176 10.22 6.72 -11.60
CA PRO A 176 11.28 7.38 -10.82
C PRO A 176 11.61 8.81 -11.31
N ASP A 177 11.29 9.13 -12.56
CA ASP A 177 11.55 10.44 -13.17
C ASP A 177 10.49 11.51 -12.82
N LYS A 178 9.49 11.16 -12.01
CA LYS A 178 8.40 12.06 -11.60
C LYS A 178 8.63 12.76 -10.26
N THR A 179 9.89 12.95 -9.86
CA THR A 179 10.22 13.96 -8.84
C THR A 179 9.58 15.28 -9.26
N PRO A 180 8.78 15.95 -8.39
CA PRO A 180 8.21 17.24 -8.74
C PRO A 180 9.36 18.16 -9.17
N ASN A 181 9.23 18.69 -10.38
CA ASN A 181 10.22 19.57 -11.00
C ASN A 181 10.13 20.95 -10.33
N LEU A 182 10.35 21.00 -9.02
CA LEU A 182 10.50 22.24 -8.30
C LEU A 182 11.87 22.81 -8.74
N ASN A 183 11.87 24.05 -9.22
CA ASN A 183 13.08 24.83 -9.45
C ASN A 183 13.75 25.19 -8.10
N LEU A 184 14.02 24.18 -7.27
CA LEU A 184 14.74 24.31 -6.03
C LEU A 184 16.24 24.37 -6.32
N ASN A 185 16.94 25.12 -5.48
CA ASN A 185 18.39 25.07 -5.46
C ASN A 185 18.86 23.64 -5.08
N PRO A 186 20.11 23.27 -5.40
CA PRO A 186 20.62 21.91 -5.16
C PRO A 186 20.52 21.42 -3.70
N ARG A 187 20.68 22.32 -2.71
CA ARG A 187 20.57 21.97 -1.28
C ARG A 187 19.14 21.68 -0.85
N LEU A 188 18.17 22.42 -1.39
CA LEU A 188 16.75 22.22 -1.11
C LEU A 188 16.23 20.97 -1.82
N ARG A 189 16.79 20.63 -3.00
CA ARG A 189 16.50 19.38 -3.69
C ARG A 189 17.03 18.16 -2.92
N GLU A 190 18.24 18.26 -2.37
CA GLU A 190 18.81 17.22 -1.50
C GLU A 190 17.95 17.05 -0.24
N LEU A 191 17.57 18.15 0.43
CA LEU A 191 16.67 18.12 1.57
C LEU A 191 15.29 17.56 1.21
N GLU A 192 14.72 17.93 0.07
CA GLU A 192 13.46 17.38 -0.41
C GLU A 192 13.56 15.88 -0.70
N SER A 193 14.64 15.41 -1.32
CA SER A 193 14.84 13.98 -1.57
C SER A 193 14.98 13.16 -0.29
N ILE A 194 15.44 13.79 0.80
CA ILE A 194 15.52 13.19 2.14
C ILE A 194 14.14 13.20 2.81
N LEU A 195 13.38 14.29 2.66
CA LEU A 195 12.07 14.47 3.32
C LEU A 195 10.92 13.78 2.58
N ASN A 196 11.02 13.67 1.26
CA ASN A 196 10.03 13.11 0.34
C ASN A 196 10.75 12.21 -0.68
N PRO A 197 11.29 11.06 -0.25
CA PRO A 197 11.96 10.16 -1.17
C PRO A 197 10.99 9.73 -2.28
N SER A 198 11.50 9.73 -3.52
CA SER A 198 10.80 9.11 -4.65
C SER A 198 10.82 7.60 -4.43
N ILE A 199 9.72 7.07 -3.91
CA ILE A 199 9.54 5.65 -3.69
C ILE A 199 8.79 5.10 -4.88
N TYR A 200 9.36 4.05 -5.43
CA TYR A 200 8.73 3.05 -6.28
C TYR A 200 9.43 1.77 -5.87
N ARG A 201 8.78 0.67 -5.53
CA ARG A 201 9.47 -0.61 -5.24
C ARG A 201 8.47 -1.71 -5.00
N GLU A 202 8.90 -2.92 -5.26
CA GLU A 202 8.16 -4.09 -4.83
C GLU A 202 8.40 -4.33 -3.33
N ILE A 203 7.32 -4.64 -2.61
CA ILE A 203 7.35 -5.00 -1.18
C ILE A 203 6.64 -6.33 -0.95
N SER A 204 6.96 -6.99 0.17
CA SER A 204 6.23 -8.18 0.62
C SER A 204 4.91 -7.83 1.30
N ILE A 205 4.03 -8.82 1.47
CA ILE A 205 2.79 -8.66 2.23
C ILE A 205 3.06 -8.31 3.71
N SER A 206 4.12 -8.87 4.30
CA SER A 206 4.60 -8.48 5.64
C SER A 206 5.00 -7.02 5.66
N GLN A 207 5.73 -6.53 4.66
CA GLN A 207 6.08 -5.13 4.56
C GLN A 207 4.86 -4.22 4.38
N LEU A 208 3.85 -4.67 3.63
CA LEU A 208 2.57 -3.97 3.49
C LEU A 208 1.83 -3.87 4.83
N LYS A 209 1.84 -4.93 5.66
CA LYS A 209 1.32 -4.86 7.04
C LYS A 209 2.10 -3.83 7.87
N GLY A 210 3.41 -3.73 7.70
CA GLY A 210 4.21 -2.68 8.33
C GLY A 210 3.80 -1.27 7.90
N LEU A 211 3.43 -1.07 6.63
CA LEU A 211 2.91 0.21 6.14
C LEU A 211 1.56 0.59 6.74
N GLU A 212 0.72 -0.40 7.01
CA GLU A 212 -0.56 -0.17 7.66
C GLU A 212 -0.36 0.43 9.07
N HIS A 213 0.54 -0.16 9.86
CA HIS A 213 0.94 0.36 11.17
C HIS A 213 1.63 1.72 11.07
N PHE A 214 2.49 1.93 10.07
CA PHE A 214 3.14 3.23 9.85
C PHE A 214 2.11 4.33 9.58
N ASN A 215 1.11 4.05 8.74
CA ASN A 215 0.00 4.95 8.48
C ASN A 215 -0.78 5.26 9.76
N ARG A 216 -1.07 4.25 10.59
CA ARG A 216 -1.75 4.45 11.88
C ARG A 216 -0.91 5.28 12.86
N ALA A 217 0.41 5.14 12.86
CA ALA A 217 1.28 5.98 13.66
C ALA A 217 1.22 7.47 13.27
N ILE A 218 1.17 7.75 11.96
CA ILE A 218 0.98 9.13 11.46
C ILE A 218 -0.34 9.69 11.96
N PHE A 219 -1.43 8.91 11.88
CA PHE A 219 -2.74 9.31 12.39
C PHE A 219 -2.67 9.72 13.87
N TYR A 220 -2.17 8.84 14.75
CA TYR A 220 -2.09 9.14 16.18
C TYR A 220 -1.17 10.32 16.50
N ASN A 221 -0.06 10.46 15.79
CA ASN A 221 0.81 11.62 15.93
C ASN A 221 0.07 12.93 15.58
N ASN A 222 -0.71 12.93 14.50
CA ASN A 222 -1.49 14.09 14.08
C ASN A 222 -2.59 14.46 15.09
N GLU A 223 -3.15 13.47 15.78
CA GLU A 223 -4.08 13.65 16.90
C GLU A 223 -3.39 14.06 18.22
N GLY A 224 -2.05 14.18 18.22
CA GLY A 224 -1.26 14.50 19.41
C GLY A 224 -1.13 13.35 20.41
N ASN A 225 -1.55 12.14 20.04
CA ASN A 225 -1.43 10.95 20.86
C ASN A 225 -0.07 10.26 20.61
N LEU A 226 0.96 10.78 21.27
CA LEU A 226 2.34 10.34 21.06
C LEU A 226 2.59 8.89 21.49
N THR A 227 1.91 8.41 22.54
CA THR A 227 2.06 7.03 23.04
C THR A 227 1.62 6.03 21.98
N ASP A 228 0.38 6.17 21.49
CA ASP A 228 -0.16 5.25 20.49
C ASP A 228 0.61 5.35 19.16
N ALA A 229 1.11 6.55 18.81
CA ALA A 229 1.95 6.73 17.64
C ALA A 229 3.27 5.95 17.74
N ILE A 230 3.91 5.93 18.92
CA ILE A 230 5.15 5.17 19.16
C ILE A 230 4.87 3.67 19.13
N GLU A 231 3.78 3.21 19.76
CA GLU A 231 3.41 1.79 19.75
C GLU A 231 3.19 1.29 18.31
N GLN A 232 2.48 2.06 17.48
CA GLN A 232 2.27 1.72 16.07
C GLN A 232 3.56 1.76 15.25
N LEU A 233 4.51 2.66 15.55
CA LEU A 233 5.83 2.62 14.89
C LEU A 233 6.64 1.40 15.28
N ASP A 234 6.53 0.93 16.52
CA ASP A 234 7.20 -0.29 16.95
C ASP A 234 6.64 -1.52 16.22
N GLU A 235 5.32 -1.60 16.00
CA GLU A 235 4.71 -2.59 15.10
C GLU A 235 5.21 -2.43 13.66
N ALA A 236 5.15 -1.22 13.10
CA ALA A 236 5.59 -0.94 11.75
C ALA A 236 7.04 -1.35 11.51
N LYS A 237 7.93 -1.12 12.48
CA LYS A 237 9.36 -1.45 12.41
C LYS A 237 9.61 -2.97 12.42
N ARG A 238 8.77 -3.75 13.11
CA ARG A 238 8.88 -5.22 13.11
C ARG A 238 8.59 -5.82 11.73
N TYR A 239 7.62 -5.27 11.03
CA TYR A 239 7.19 -5.73 9.71
C TYR A 239 7.86 -5.00 8.54
N TYR A 240 8.33 -3.76 8.74
CA TYR A 240 8.95 -2.99 7.67
C TYR A 240 9.88 -1.85 8.17
N PRO A 241 11.13 -2.17 8.56
CA PRO A 241 12.10 -1.17 9.03
C PRO A 241 12.74 -0.38 7.88
N CYS A 242 11.92 0.32 7.10
CA CYS A 242 12.37 1.17 5.99
C CYS A 242 12.69 2.60 6.44
N ASP A 243 13.36 3.37 5.57
CA ASP A 243 13.84 4.72 5.88
C ASP A 243 12.77 5.63 6.47
N ARG A 244 11.53 5.59 5.94
CA ARG A 244 10.42 6.42 6.45
C ARG A 244 9.97 6.03 7.87
N VAL A 245 9.93 4.73 8.18
CA VAL A 245 9.58 4.24 9.51
C VAL A 245 10.67 4.65 10.51
N LEU A 246 11.94 4.46 10.15
CA LEU A 246 13.09 4.83 11.00
C LEU A 246 13.20 6.34 11.20
N ALA A 247 12.94 7.14 10.16
CA ALA A 247 12.94 8.59 10.25
C ALA A 247 11.84 9.11 11.20
N MET A 248 10.63 8.58 11.08
CA MET A 248 9.52 8.92 11.96
C MET A 248 9.78 8.50 13.42
N GLU A 249 10.35 7.32 13.64
CA GLU A 249 10.75 6.86 14.97
C GLU A 249 11.74 7.82 15.63
N ASN A 250 12.77 8.24 14.91
CA ASN A 250 13.74 9.20 15.41
C ASN A 250 13.10 10.56 15.74
N LEU A 251 12.17 11.02 14.91
CA LEU A 251 11.42 12.25 15.13
C LEU A 251 10.59 12.18 16.42
N LEU A 252 9.80 11.11 16.60
CA LEU A 252 8.96 10.95 17.80
C LEU A 252 9.78 10.78 19.09
N LYS A 253 10.92 10.07 19.03
CA LYS A 253 11.83 9.94 20.18
C LYS A 253 12.38 11.30 20.61
N ASN A 254 12.76 12.14 19.66
CA ASN A 254 13.24 13.50 19.96
C ASN A 254 12.12 14.36 20.57
N HIS A 255 10.89 14.28 20.05
CA HIS A 255 9.74 14.97 20.63
C HIS A 255 9.47 14.54 22.08
N ARG A 256 9.54 13.23 22.38
CA ARG A 256 9.36 12.72 23.74
C ARG A 256 10.41 13.26 24.70
N ILE A 257 11.68 13.26 24.30
CA ILE A 257 12.78 13.82 25.11
C ILE A 257 12.53 15.30 25.41
N LEU A 258 12.08 16.08 24.42
CA LEU A 258 11.78 17.49 24.64
C LEU A 258 10.61 17.69 25.62
N ALA A 259 9.54 16.90 25.50
CA ALA A 259 8.37 16.97 26.37
C ALA A 259 8.67 16.54 27.82
N GLU A 260 9.63 15.62 28.04
CA GLU A 260 10.06 15.18 29.37
C GLU A 260 10.98 16.20 30.07
N ASN A 261 11.53 17.18 29.32
CA ASN A 261 12.45 18.20 29.83
C ASN A 261 11.80 19.58 30.02
N GLU A 262 10.48 19.72 29.77
CA GLU A 262 9.67 20.91 30.06
C GLU A 262 8.86 20.76 31.36
#